data_AF-A0A315Y307-F1
#
_entry.id   AF-A0A315Y307-F1
#
_cell.length_a   1.000
_cell.length_b   1.000
_cell.length_c   1.000
_cell.angle_alpha   90.00
_cell.angle_beta   90.00
_cell.angle_gamma   90.00
#
_symmetry.space_group_name_H-M   'P 1'
#
loop_
_entity.id
_entity.type
_entity.pdbx_description
1 polymer ?
#
loop_
_entity_poly.entity_id
_entity_poly.type
_entity_poly.pdbx_seq_one_letter_code
_entity_poly.pdbx_strand_id
1 'polypeptide(L)'
;MKISELTSEMVKDYTGISDDDSDDIVGTLLMPAAKAYITGYTGLTEEQLDEHDDLAVAFCVLVNDMFTQRDYTTSIHRQVSPTVKTILSLYAVNHLR
;
A
#
# COMPACT_ATOMS: atom_id res chain seq x y z
N MET A 1 -5.24 8.99 -10.05
CA MET A 1 -3.82 8.64 -10.24
C MET A 1 -3.72 7.14 -10.12
N LYS A 2 -3.04 6.50 -11.06
CA LYS A 2 -2.96 5.03 -11.11
C LYS A 2 -1.85 4.51 -10.20
N ILE A 3 -1.97 3.26 -9.74
CA ILE A 3 -0.91 2.63 -8.96
C ILE A 3 0.34 2.43 -9.85
N SER A 4 0.16 2.11 -11.12
CA SER A 4 1.27 1.96 -12.07
C SER A 4 2.04 3.25 -12.37
N GLU A 5 1.44 4.41 -12.11
CA GLU A 5 2.05 5.74 -12.31
C GLU A 5 2.86 6.21 -11.09
N LEU A 6 2.73 5.53 -9.93
CA LEU A 6 3.45 5.90 -8.72
C LEU A 6 4.93 5.54 -8.81
N THR A 7 5.80 6.52 -8.59
CA THR A 7 7.24 6.33 -8.39
C THR A 7 7.58 6.25 -6.90
N SER A 8 8.76 5.73 -6.57
CA SER A 8 9.22 5.70 -5.17
C SER A 8 9.36 7.11 -4.58
N GLU A 9 9.76 8.10 -5.38
CA GLU A 9 9.82 9.51 -4.98
C GLU A 9 8.43 10.06 -4.61
N MET A 10 7.42 9.85 -5.45
CA MET A 10 6.04 10.29 -5.15
C MET A 10 5.48 9.65 -3.88
N VAL A 11 5.81 8.39 -3.63
CA VAL A 11 5.39 7.68 -2.42
C VAL A 11 6.13 8.23 -1.20
N LYS A 12 7.45 8.47 -1.30
CA LYS A 12 8.22 9.12 -0.22
C LYS A 12 7.68 10.50 0.12
N ASP A 13 7.40 11.32 -0.89
CA ASP A 13 6.82 12.65 -0.73
C ASP A 13 5.46 12.60 0.00
N TYR A 14 4.59 11.68 -0.40
CA TYR A 14 3.28 11.51 0.25
C TYR A 14 3.40 11.06 1.71
N THR A 15 4.33 10.16 1.99
CA THR A 15 4.46 9.49 3.29
C THR A 15 5.37 10.23 4.27
N GLY A 16 6.19 11.16 3.79
CA GLY A 16 7.21 11.84 4.58
C GLY A 16 8.42 10.96 4.92
N ILE A 17 8.62 9.85 4.20
CA ILE A 17 9.80 8.99 4.33
C ILE A 17 10.99 9.72 3.71
N SER A 18 12.03 10.01 4.50
CA SER A 18 13.21 10.72 4.00
C SER A 18 14.13 9.81 3.17
N ASP A 19 14.89 10.39 2.24
CA ASP A 19 15.88 9.67 1.43
C ASP A 19 17.05 9.13 2.27
N ASP A 20 17.38 9.79 3.38
CA ASP A 20 18.45 9.38 4.29
C ASP A 20 18.11 8.09 5.07
N ASP A 21 16.81 7.76 5.18
CA ASP A 21 16.32 6.60 5.94
C ASP A 21 16.21 5.31 5.09
N SER A 22 16.52 5.38 3.79
CA SER A 22 16.01 4.41 2.82
C SER A 22 16.83 4.39 1.51
N ASP A 23 17.85 3.51 1.44
CA ASP A 23 18.59 3.12 0.21
C ASP A 23 17.68 2.41 -0.83
N ASP A 24 16.65 3.10 -1.32
CA ASP A 24 15.61 2.61 -2.22
C ASP A 24 14.76 1.42 -1.70
N ILE A 25 14.67 1.22 -0.38
CA ILE A 25 13.82 0.17 0.20
C ILE A 25 12.33 0.37 -0.11
N VAL A 26 11.90 1.63 -0.26
CA VAL A 26 10.53 1.98 -0.66
C VAL A 26 10.21 1.37 -2.03
N GLY A 27 11.06 1.60 -3.04
CA GLY A 27 10.85 1.09 -4.39
C GLY A 27 11.10 -0.41 -4.52
N THR A 28 12.14 -0.93 -3.88
CA THR A 28 12.61 -2.31 -4.08
C THR A 28 11.86 -3.36 -3.26
N LEU A 29 11.31 -2.98 -2.10
CA LEU A 29 10.66 -3.90 -1.18
C LEU A 29 9.21 -3.53 -0.87
N LEU A 30 8.98 -2.27 -0.44
CA LEU A 30 7.69 -1.90 0.14
C LEU A 30 6.60 -1.73 -0.91
N MET A 31 6.90 -1.05 -2.02
CA MET A 31 5.96 -0.88 -3.13
C MET A 31 5.51 -2.22 -3.74
N PRO A 32 6.43 -3.17 -4.07
CA PRO A 32 6.02 -4.51 -4.51
C PRO A 32 5.17 -5.26 -3.46
N ALA A 33 5.54 -5.18 -2.18
CA ALA A 33 4.79 -5.82 -1.11
C ALA A 33 3.38 -5.23 -0.94
N ALA A 34 3.24 -3.90 -1.00
CA ALA A 34 1.96 -3.21 -0.95
C ALA A 34 1.08 -3.59 -2.14
N LYS A 35 1.65 -3.66 -3.37
CA LYS A 35 0.91 -4.11 -4.56
C LYS A 35 0.41 -5.54 -4.38
N ALA A 36 1.27 -6.46 -3.94
CA ALA A 36 0.91 -7.86 -3.69
C ALA A 36 -0.17 -8.00 -2.59
N TYR A 37 -0.11 -7.16 -1.57
CA TYR A 37 -1.14 -7.12 -0.53
C TYR A 37 -2.50 -6.72 -1.11
N ILE A 38 -2.54 -5.64 -1.91
CA ILE A 38 -3.78 -5.16 -2.52
C ILE A 38 -4.35 -6.20 -3.47
N THR A 39 -3.56 -6.76 -4.39
CA THR A 39 -4.03 -7.80 -5.33
C THR A 39 -4.53 -9.04 -4.59
N GLY A 40 -3.84 -9.47 -3.53
CA GLY A 40 -4.27 -10.61 -2.70
C GLY A 40 -5.56 -10.32 -1.92
N TYR A 41 -5.71 -9.10 -1.40
CA TYR A 41 -6.89 -8.70 -0.64
C TYR A 41 -8.12 -8.53 -1.54
N THR A 42 -7.96 -7.88 -2.69
CA THR A 42 -9.10 -7.56 -3.56
C THR A 42 -9.42 -8.69 -4.53
N GLY A 43 -8.41 -9.44 -4.98
CA GLY A 43 -8.53 -10.42 -6.06
C GLY A 43 -8.53 -9.79 -7.46
N LEU A 44 -8.24 -8.49 -7.59
CA LEU A 44 -8.09 -7.79 -8.86
C LEU A 44 -6.74 -8.07 -9.53
N THR A 45 -6.69 -7.98 -10.86
CA THR A 45 -5.43 -7.96 -11.61
C THR A 45 -4.76 -6.59 -11.51
N GLU A 46 -3.47 -6.50 -11.85
CA GLU A 46 -2.74 -5.23 -11.81
C GLU A 46 -3.37 -4.17 -12.72
N GLU A 47 -3.89 -4.57 -13.88
CA GLU A 47 -4.57 -3.66 -14.80
C GLU A 47 -5.87 -3.12 -14.21
N GLN A 48 -6.61 -3.95 -13.46
CA GLN A 48 -7.86 -3.55 -12.81
C GLN A 48 -7.62 -2.60 -11.63
N LEU A 49 -6.46 -2.68 -10.97
CA LEU A 49 -6.12 -1.74 -9.90
C LEU A 49 -6.05 -0.29 -10.41
N ASP A 50 -5.59 -0.11 -11.64
CA ASP A 50 -5.44 1.20 -12.28
C ASP A 50 -6.78 1.83 -12.73
N GLU A 51 -7.89 1.11 -12.60
CA GLU A 51 -9.25 1.63 -12.85
C GLU A 51 -9.83 2.38 -11.63
N HIS A 52 -9.14 2.32 -10.48
CA HIS A 52 -9.63 2.85 -9.20
C HIS A 52 -8.61 3.80 -8.55
N ASP A 53 -8.84 5.10 -8.68
CA ASP A 53 -7.94 6.15 -8.21
C ASP A 53 -7.72 6.16 -6.67
N ASP A 54 -8.71 5.71 -5.91
CA ASP A 54 -8.63 5.63 -4.44
C ASP A 54 -7.73 4.48 -3.95
N LEU A 55 -7.52 3.44 -4.77
CA LEU A 55 -6.54 2.40 -4.49
C LEU A 55 -5.11 2.94 -4.46
N ALA A 56 -4.79 4.00 -5.21
CA ALA A 56 -3.48 4.64 -5.15
C ALA A 56 -3.23 5.30 -3.78
N VAL A 57 -4.26 5.88 -3.16
CA VAL A 57 -4.16 6.42 -1.79
C VAL A 57 -3.98 5.29 -0.79
N ALA A 58 -4.77 4.21 -0.91
CA ALA A 58 -4.63 3.04 -0.06
C ALA A 58 -3.23 2.40 -0.16
N PHE A 59 -2.66 2.36 -1.37
CA PHE A 59 -1.31 1.89 -1.63
C PHE A 59 -0.26 2.71 -0.89
N CYS A 60 -0.30 4.05 -0.99
CA CYS A 60 0.67 4.90 -0.30
C CYS A 60 0.60 4.76 1.23
N VAL A 61 -0.61 4.66 1.80
CA VAL A 61 -0.79 4.44 3.24
C VAL A 61 -0.24 3.06 3.66
N LEU A 62 -0.46 2.02 2.85
CA LEU A 62 0.10 0.69 3.10
C LEU A 62 1.62 0.69 3.09
N VAL A 63 2.25 1.38 2.14
CA VAL A 63 3.72 1.52 2.10
C VAL A 63 4.23 2.19 3.38
N ASN A 64 3.56 3.26 3.83
CA ASN A 64 3.91 3.93 5.08
C ASN A 64 3.73 3.02 6.31
N ASP A 65 2.63 2.27 6.37
CA ASP A 65 2.39 1.33 7.46
C ASP A 65 3.49 0.26 7.51
N MET A 66 3.91 -0.28 6.36
CA MET A 66 5.01 -1.23 6.27
C MET A 66 6.36 -0.62 6.68
N PHE A 67 6.60 0.66 6.37
CA PHE A 67 7.81 1.37 6.76
C PHE A 67 7.84 1.72 8.25
N THR A 68 6.73 2.14 8.84
CA THR A 68 6.67 2.63 10.23
C THR A 68 6.53 1.51 11.24
N GLN A 69 5.90 0.39 10.85
CA GLN A 69 5.60 -0.73 11.75
C GLN A 69 6.68 -1.83 11.71
N ARG A 70 7.96 -1.47 11.60
CA ARG A 70 9.08 -2.44 11.55
C ARG A 70 9.43 -3.06 12.90
N ASP A 71 9.00 -2.44 14.00
CA ASP A 71 9.37 -2.89 15.34
C ASP A 71 8.38 -3.94 15.87
N TYR A 72 8.79 -5.21 15.86
CA TYR A 72 7.94 -6.34 16.24
C TYR A 72 7.45 -6.25 17.70
N THR A 73 8.23 -5.61 18.57
CA THR A 73 8.02 -5.57 20.03
C THR A 73 6.83 -4.71 20.48
N THR A 74 6.40 -3.74 19.66
CA THR A 74 5.26 -2.86 19.95
C THR A 74 3.92 -3.56 19.64
N SER A 75 3.62 -4.63 20.38
CA SER A 75 2.23 -5.06 20.60
C SER A 75 1.57 -3.96 21.45
N ILE A 76 0.45 -3.37 21.08
CA ILE A 76 -0.85 -3.83 21.61
C ILE A 76 -2.03 -3.49 20.65
N HIS A 77 -1.89 -2.59 19.66
CA HIS A 77 -3.01 -2.23 18.74
C HIS A 77 -2.58 -1.92 17.30
N ARG A 78 -1.89 -2.85 16.61
CA ARG A 78 -1.64 -2.72 15.16
C ARG A 78 -2.87 -3.17 14.37
N GLN A 79 -3.66 -2.21 13.89
CA GLN A 79 -4.72 -2.45 12.90
C GLN A 79 -4.36 -1.77 11.60
N VAL A 80 -4.71 -2.42 10.48
CA VAL A 80 -4.76 -1.75 9.17
C VAL A 80 -5.66 -0.54 9.30
N SER A 81 -5.23 0.60 8.77
CA SER A 81 -6.03 1.83 8.73
C SER A 81 -7.48 1.51 8.30
N PRO A 82 -8.50 1.91 9.08
CA PRO A 82 -9.89 1.66 8.73
C PRO A 82 -10.26 2.17 7.33
N THR A 83 -9.69 3.31 6.93
CA THR A 83 -9.86 3.88 5.59
C THR A 83 -9.30 2.95 4.52
N VAL A 84 -8.07 2.46 4.69
CA VAL A 84 -7.45 1.49 3.75
C VAL A 84 -8.32 0.24 3.67
N LYS A 85 -8.73 -0.31 4.81
CA LYS A 85 -9.60 -1.49 4.86
C LYS A 85 -10.92 -1.27 4.10
N THR A 86 -11.56 -0.12 4.29
CA THR A 86 -12.80 0.22 3.58
C THR A 86 -12.57 0.31 2.08
N ILE A 87 -11.53 1.03 1.63
CA ILE A 87 -11.20 1.15 0.20
C ILE A 87 -10.98 -0.24 -0.42
N LEU A 88 -10.16 -1.08 0.23
CA LEU A 88 -9.91 -2.44 -0.29
C LEU A 88 -11.18 -3.30 -0.32
N SER A 89 -12.06 -3.15 0.68
CA SER A 89 -13.31 -3.91 0.76
C SER A 89 -14.31 -3.51 -0.34
N LEU A 90 -14.26 -2.27 -0.84
CA LEU A 90 -15.14 -1.82 -1.93
C LEU A 90 -14.91 -2.60 -3.24
N TYR A 91 -13.67 -3.03 -3.46
CA TYR A 91 -13.23 -3.67 -4.70
C TYR A 91 -12.87 -5.15 -4.51
N ALA A 92 -13.16 -5.72 -3.34
CA ALA A 92 -12.87 -7.13 -3.05
C ALA A 92 -13.85 -8.06 -3.78
N VAL A 93 -13.35 -8.74 -4.80
CA VAL A 93 -14.06 -9.72 -5.62
C VAL A 93 -13.67 -11.17 -5.31
N ASN A 94 -12.63 -11.39 -4.49
CA ASN A 94 -12.19 -12.70 -4.06
C ASN A 94 -13.25 -13.49 -3.24
N HIS A 95 -14.20 -12.80 -2.61
CA HIS A 95 -15.34 -13.40 -1.90
C HIS A 95 -16.45 -13.93 -2.82
N LEU A 96 -16.38 -13.65 -4.14
CA LEU A 96 -17.37 -14.08 -5.13
C LEU A 96 -17.01 -15.43 -5.79
N ARG A 97 -15.97 -16.13 -5.30
CA ARG A 97 -15.53 -17.44 -5.78
C ARG A 97 -15.93 -18.58 -4.87
#